data_AF-A0A939V7D9-F1
#
_entry.id   AF-A0A939V7D9-F1
#
_cell.length_a   1.000
_cell.length_b   1.000
_cell.length_c   1.000
_cell.angle_alpha   90.00
_cell.angle_beta   90.00
_cell.angle_gamma   90.00
#
_symmetry.space_group_name_H-M   'P 1'
#
loop_
_entity.id
_entity.type
_entity.pdbx_description
1 polymer ?
#
loop_
_entity_poly.entity_id
_entity_poly.type
_entity_poly.pdbx_seq_one_letter_code
_entity_poly.pdbx_strand_id
1 'polypeptide(L)'
;MKKVFIIIALFFSIQCFAQIETDTHVFWQPGAKLSFEMFQGAPSDSAYVKKLTDLNIYHQVATGFWAALDVPDKKGWKKGLMEKYYFCAAMEKSNSFFIVKDSTELKYAQLIWDICEVATRISRKNINQLVTSINEGLDKPANGAIAIVYMTCLNDGRQFGKEVTHALFDKVITTHDETEYQKFRSQIDELLQQLEAYGTTEEEIRRLISDTPDKGYMLAPTLNPDSKGRGTIRY
;
A
#
# COMPACT_ATOMS: atom_id res chain seq x y z
N MET A 1 28.85 -40.53 6.75
CA MET A 1 29.32 -39.15 7.06
C MET A 1 28.27 -38.17 6.57
N LYS A 2 27.31 -37.86 7.44
CA LYS A 2 26.16 -36.96 7.21
C LYS A 2 26.46 -35.62 7.88
N LYS A 3 27.25 -34.76 7.26
CA LYS A 3 27.54 -33.39 7.80
C LYS A 3 27.79 -32.37 6.68
N VAL A 4 27.00 -32.40 5.60
CA VAL A 4 27.13 -31.41 4.50
C VAL A 4 25.79 -30.76 4.09
N PHE A 5 24.67 -31.09 4.74
CA PHE A 5 23.32 -30.63 4.33
C PHE A 5 22.63 -29.63 5.28
N ILE A 6 23.37 -28.83 6.07
CA ILE A 6 22.77 -27.85 7.01
C ILE A 6 23.15 -26.39 6.71
N ILE A 7 23.92 -26.09 5.66
CA ILE A 7 24.33 -24.70 5.39
C ILE A 7 23.45 -24.00 4.33
N ILE A 8 22.61 -24.72 3.58
CA ILE A 8 21.72 -24.13 2.56
C ILE A 8 20.37 -23.66 3.15
N ALA A 9 20.00 -24.07 4.37
CA ALA A 9 18.75 -23.66 5.02
C ALA A 9 18.84 -22.37 5.85
N LEU A 10 19.95 -21.63 5.77
CA LEU A 10 20.23 -20.42 6.58
C LEU A 10 20.46 -19.17 5.73
N PHE A 11 19.85 -19.14 4.53
CA PHE A 11 19.75 -17.95 3.67
C PHE A 11 18.31 -17.44 3.54
N PHE A 12 17.40 -17.79 4.46
CA PHE A 12 16.37 -16.82 4.86
C PHE A 12 17.04 -15.84 5.81
N SER A 13 17.89 -14.98 5.25
CA SER A 13 18.22 -13.73 5.90
C SER A 13 16.90 -13.03 6.15
N ILE A 14 16.43 -13.10 7.39
CA ILE A 14 15.50 -12.12 7.93
C ILE A 14 16.28 -10.81 7.77
N GLN A 15 16.11 -10.15 6.64
CA GLN A 15 16.43 -8.76 6.55
C GLN A 15 15.39 -8.07 7.42
N CYS A 16 15.67 -8.06 8.73
CA CYS A 16 15.00 -7.19 9.68
C CYS A 16 15.55 -5.79 9.36
N PHE A 17 15.16 -5.29 8.20
CA PHE A 17 15.42 -3.91 7.83
C PHE A 17 14.58 -3.06 8.78
N ALA A 18 15.19 -1.99 9.27
CA ALA A 18 14.46 -0.97 10.00
C ALA A 18 13.27 -0.55 9.13
N GLN A 19 12.07 -0.64 9.69
CA GLN A 19 10.85 -0.25 9.00
C GLN A 19 10.99 1.18 8.49
N ILE A 20 10.94 1.36 7.17
CA ILE A 20 10.97 2.68 6.56
C ILE A 20 9.72 3.45 6.98
N GLU A 21 9.95 4.61 7.59
CA GLU A 21 8.93 5.55 8.02
C GLU A 21 9.40 7.00 7.84
N THR A 22 8.45 7.92 7.87
CA THR A 22 8.68 9.36 7.99
C THR A 22 8.11 9.83 9.32
N ASP A 23 8.29 11.12 9.64
CA ASP A 23 7.68 11.73 10.83
C ASP A 23 6.15 11.60 10.82
N THR A 24 5.53 11.54 9.64
CA THR A 24 4.08 11.58 9.49
C THR A 24 3.46 10.24 9.10
N HIS A 25 4.23 9.30 8.52
CA HIS A 25 3.66 8.06 8.01
C HIS A 25 4.57 6.85 8.17
N VAL A 26 3.94 5.68 8.19
CA VAL A 26 4.57 4.36 8.19
C VAL A 26 4.27 3.65 6.87
N PHE A 27 5.28 3.08 6.21
CA PHE A 27 5.14 2.43 4.91
C PHE A 27 5.13 0.91 5.03
N TRP A 28 4.26 0.26 4.26
CA TRP A 28 4.11 -1.19 4.28
C TRP A 28 5.35 -1.85 3.71
N GLN A 29 5.86 -2.85 4.43
CA GLN A 29 7.02 -3.66 4.05
C GLN A 29 6.77 -5.13 4.42
N PRO A 30 7.38 -6.08 3.70
CA PRO A 30 7.29 -7.49 4.06
C PRO A 30 7.68 -7.74 5.53
N GLY A 31 6.77 -8.33 6.30
CA GLY A 31 6.99 -8.66 7.71
C GLY A 31 6.86 -7.49 8.68
N ALA A 32 6.61 -6.26 8.22
CA ALA A 32 6.39 -5.12 9.10
C ALA A 32 5.12 -5.32 9.96
N LYS A 33 5.17 -4.84 11.20
CA LYS A 33 4.06 -4.91 12.14
C LYS A 33 3.76 -3.51 12.66
N LEU A 34 2.49 -3.15 12.71
CA LEU A 34 2.05 -1.96 13.41
C LEU A 34 2.22 -2.14 14.92
N SER A 35 2.61 -1.07 15.59
CA SER A 35 2.67 -0.96 17.03
C SER A 35 1.87 0.25 17.51
N PHE A 36 1.47 0.28 18.77
CA PHE A 36 0.65 1.38 19.30
C PHE A 36 1.34 2.74 19.21
N GLU A 37 2.67 2.77 19.26
CA GLU A 37 3.48 3.99 19.19
C GLU A 37 3.38 4.69 17.82
N MET A 38 2.97 3.96 16.79
CA MET A 38 2.77 4.49 15.44
C MET A 38 1.45 5.27 15.32
N PHE A 39 0.54 5.16 16.29
CA PHE A 39 -0.76 5.84 16.32
C PHE A 39 -0.63 7.10 17.18
N GLN A 40 -0.38 8.23 16.51
CA GLN A 40 -0.08 9.52 17.14
C GLN A 40 -1.29 10.46 17.18
N GLY A 41 -2.39 10.07 16.55
CA GLY A 41 -3.66 10.79 16.68
C GLY A 41 -4.24 10.67 18.09
N ALA A 42 -5.11 11.61 18.43
CA ALA A 42 -5.85 11.59 19.68
C ALA A 42 -7.36 11.52 19.37
N PRO A 43 -8.11 10.60 20.01
CA PRO A 43 -9.56 10.65 19.97
C PRO A 43 -10.03 11.96 20.62
N SER A 44 -10.64 12.84 19.83
CA SER A 44 -11.30 14.03 20.39
C SER A 44 -12.64 13.62 21.00
N ASP A 45 -13.05 14.28 22.08
CA ASP A 45 -14.43 14.18 22.58
C ASP A 45 -15.38 14.85 21.58
N SER A 46 -15.76 14.09 20.56
CA SER A 46 -16.47 14.55 19.38
C SER A 46 -17.64 13.61 19.07
N ALA A 47 -18.65 14.16 18.41
CA ALA A 47 -19.77 13.37 17.89
C ALA A 47 -19.30 12.21 16.98
N TYR A 48 -18.14 12.37 16.33
CA TYR A 48 -17.53 11.35 15.51
C TYR A 48 -17.02 10.16 16.34
N VAL A 49 -16.21 10.40 17.38
CA VAL A 49 -15.70 9.33 18.26
C VAL A 49 -16.84 8.63 19.00
N LYS A 50 -17.86 9.38 19.40
CA LYS A 50 -19.09 8.80 19.96
C LYS A 50 -19.78 7.85 18.98
N LYS A 51 -19.94 8.26 17.72
CA LYS A 51 -20.52 7.42 16.66
C LYS A 51 -19.70 6.15 16.41
N LEU A 52 -18.37 6.23 16.43
CA LEU A 52 -17.52 5.03 16.31
C LEU A 52 -17.81 4.05 17.45
N THR A 53 -17.82 4.57 18.69
CA THR A 53 -18.12 3.78 19.90
C THR A 53 -19.52 3.14 19.85
N ASP A 54 -20.54 3.89 19.41
CA ASP A 54 -21.92 3.39 19.25
C ASP A 54 -22.02 2.25 18.21
N LEU A 55 -21.06 2.17 17.28
CA LEU A 55 -20.92 1.11 16.28
C LEU A 55 -19.92 0.01 16.70
N ASN A 56 -19.46 0.03 17.95
CA ASN A 56 -18.39 -0.81 18.49
C ASN A 56 -17.04 -0.66 17.76
N ILE A 57 -16.78 0.45 17.07
CA ILE A 57 -15.49 0.68 16.44
C ILE A 57 -14.57 1.38 17.44
N TYR A 58 -13.44 0.75 17.81
CA TYR A 58 -12.55 1.26 18.86
C TYR A 58 -11.16 1.69 18.37
N HIS A 59 -10.96 1.74 17.05
CA HIS A 59 -9.78 2.33 16.43
C HIS A 59 -10.14 3.12 15.18
N GLN A 60 -9.26 4.04 14.82
CA GLN A 60 -9.22 4.66 13.52
C GLN A 60 -7.82 4.45 12.95
N VAL A 61 -7.75 3.90 11.75
CA VAL A 61 -6.49 3.76 11.01
C VAL A 61 -6.63 4.47 9.67
N ALA A 62 -5.80 5.49 9.46
CA ALA A 62 -5.76 6.27 8.23
C ALA A 62 -4.75 5.64 7.28
N THR A 63 -5.19 4.65 6.51
CA THR A 63 -4.38 4.02 5.47
C THR A 63 -4.69 4.58 4.09
N GLY A 64 -3.72 4.51 3.18
CA GLY A 64 -4.03 4.55 1.77
C GLY A 64 -2.85 4.45 0.83
N PHE A 65 -3.16 4.77 -0.43
CA PHE A 65 -2.29 4.60 -1.57
C PHE A 65 -1.41 5.81 -1.74
N TRP A 66 -0.15 5.68 -1.39
CA TRP A 66 0.84 6.57 -1.94
C TRP A 66 1.19 6.15 -3.34
N ALA A 67 1.04 7.08 -4.27
CA ALA A 67 1.21 6.81 -5.68
C ALA A 67 2.00 7.94 -6.34
N ALA A 68 2.93 7.56 -7.22
CA ALA A 68 3.61 8.47 -8.11
C ALA A 68 3.73 7.88 -9.51
N LEU A 69 3.62 8.74 -10.52
CA LEU A 69 3.97 8.46 -11.91
C LEU A 69 5.02 9.46 -12.36
N ASP A 70 6.18 8.95 -12.72
CA ASP A 70 7.26 9.69 -13.36
C ASP A 70 7.23 9.44 -14.87
N VAL A 71 7.17 10.52 -15.63
CA VAL A 71 7.24 10.49 -17.09
C VAL A 71 8.58 11.05 -17.55
N PRO A 72 9.17 10.51 -18.62
CA PRO A 72 10.38 11.09 -19.19
C PRO A 72 10.21 12.57 -19.52
N ASP A 73 11.24 13.38 -19.28
CA ASP A 73 11.30 14.75 -19.77
C ASP A 73 11.56 14.76 -21.29
N LYS A 74 11.60 15.95 -21.91
CA LYS A 74 11.87 16.09 -23.36
C LYS A 74 13.16 15.41 -23.82
N LYS A 75 14.20 15.36 -22.98
CA LYS A 75 15.47 14.68 -23.27
C LYS A 75 15.37 13.19 -22.99
N GLY A 76 14.63 12.78 -21.96
CA GLY A 76 14.34 11.40 -21.61
C GLY A 76 13.60 10.67 -22.73
N TRP A 77 12.54 11.27 -23.28
CA TRP A 77 11.82 10.71 -24.43
C TRP A 77 12.72 10.49 -25.65
N LYS A 78 13.61 11.45 -25.95
CA LYS A 78 14.58 11.33 -27.04
C LYS A 78 15.60 10.21 -26.81
N LYS A 79 15.83 9.81 -25.57
CA LYS A 79 16.72 8.71 -25.18
C LYS A 79 15.99 7.36 -25.07
N GLY A 80 14.68 7.31 -25.35
CA GLY A 80 13.89 6.09 -25.24
C GLY A 80 13.66 5.63 -23.80
N LEU A 81 13.68 6.56 -22.83
CA LEU A 81 13.25 6.25 -21.47
C LEU A 81 11.73 5.96 -21.46
N MET A 82 11.32 5.01 -20.64
CA MET A 82 9.92 4.66 -20.40
C MET A 82 9.45 5.24 -19.07
N GLU A 83 8.16 5.49 -18.93
CA GLU A 83 7.54 5.93 -17.67
C GLU A 83 7.81 4.94 -16.52
N LYS A 84 7.82 5.47 -15.30
CA LYS A 84 7.97 4.68 -14.07
C LYS A 84 6.82 5.00 -13.14
N TYR A 85 6.18 3.97 -12.62
CA TYR A 85 5.11 4.10 -11.63
C TYR A 85 5.55 3.51 -10.30
N TYR A 86 5.00 4.07 -9.23
CA TYR A 86 5.32 3.69 -7.86
C TYR A 86 4.04 3.67 -7.06
N PHE A 87 3.82 2.59 -6.32
CA PHE A 87 2.72 2.49 -5.35
C PHE A 87 3.28 2.08 -3.99
N CYS A 88 2.58 2.41 -2.91
CA CYS A 88 2.86 1.86 -1.59
C CYS A 88 1.64 2.07 -0.69
N ALA A 89 1.32 1.07 0.13
CA ALA A 89 0.40 1.26 1.23
C ALA A 89 1.10 1.99 2.38
N ALA A 90 0.46 3.02 2.91
CA ALA A 90 0.97 3.72 4.07
C ALA A 90 -0.11 4.08 5.06
N MET A 91 0.29 4.23 6.31
CA MET A 91 -0.54 4.68 7.41
C MET A 91 -0.06 6.06 7.87
N GLU A 92 -0.97 7.02 7.94
CA GLU A 92 -0.70 8.33 8.52
C GLU A 92 -0.80 8.28 10.05
N LYS A 93 0.28 8.65 10.74
CA LYS A 93 0.42 8.56 12.19
C LYS A 93 -0.54 9.49 12.92
N SER A 94 -0.66 10.75 12.48
CA SER A 94 -1.48 11.81 13.11
C SER A 94 -2.98 11.59 13.01
N ASN A 95 -3.44 10.91 11.95
CA ASN A 95 -4.85 10.60 11.72
C ASN A 95 -5.22 9.17 12.14
N SER A 96 -4.29 8.44 12.77
CA SER A 96 -4.55 7.10 13.29
C SER A 96 -4.51 7.11 14.82
N PHE A 97 -5.54 6.56 15.47
CA PHE A 97 -5.66 6.53 16.92
C PHE A 97 -6.46 5.33 17.41
N PHE A 98 -6.31 5.00 18.70
CA PHE A 98 -7.15 4.04 19.40
C PHE A 98 -8.06 4.75 20.39
N ILE A 99 -9.33 4.34 20.42
CA ILE A 99 -10.27 4.66 21.50
C ILE A 99 -10.04 3.68 22.66
N VAL A 100 -9.89 2.39 22.34
CA VAL A 100 -9.48 1.34 23.28
C VAL A 100 -8.15 0.75 22.82
N LYS A 101 -7.16 0.73 23.71
CA LYS A 101 -5.85 0.13 23.42
C LYS A 101 -5.86 -1.34 23.80
N ASP A 102 -6.20 -2.20 22.85
CA ASP A 102 -6.12 -3.65 22.99
C ASP A 102 -5.51 -4.33 21.76
N SER A 103 -5.08 -5.58 21.94
CA SER A 103 -4.42 -6.36 20.89
C SER A 103 -5.36 -6.76 19.74
N THR A 104 -6.68 -6.76 19.97
CA THR A 104 -7.70 -7.11 18.98
C THR A 104 -7.88 -5.96 17.99
N GLU A 105 -7.97 -4.73 18.48
CA GLU A 105 -8.06 -3.54 17.65
C GLU A 105 -6.75 -3.33 16.86
N LEU A 106 -5.60 -3.63 17.46
CA LEU A 106 -4.30 -3.55 16.76
C LEU A 106 -4.21 -4.55 15.59
N LYS A 107 -4.68 -5.79 15.76
CA LYS A 107 -4.68 -6.76 14.65
C LYS A 107 -5.69 -6.39 13.56
N TYR A 108 -6.81 -5.74 13.89
CA TYR A 108 -7.74 -5.20 12.88
C TYR A 108 -7.10 -4.08 12.07
N ALA A 109 -6.41 -3.13 12.73
CA ALA A 109 -5.66 -2.08 12.04
C ALA A 109 -4.57 -2.65 11.12
N GLN A 110 -3.84 -3.69 11.57
CA GLN A 110 -2.87 -4.41 10.74
C GLN A 110 -3.52 -5.03 9.50
N LEU A 111 -4.69 -5.66 9.65
CA LEU A 111 -5.41 -6.26 8.52
C LEU A 111 -5.87 -5.20 7.51
N ILE A 112 -6.35 -4.04 7.95
CA ILE A 112 -6.70 -2.92 7.06
C ILE A 112 -5.48 -2.43 6.28
N TRP A 113 -4.31 -2.36 6.93
CA TRP A 113 -3.07 -1.95 6.27
C TRP A 113 -2.58 -2.99 5.24
N ASP A 114 -2.71 -4.28 5.55
CA ASP A 114 -2.40 -5.37 4.62
C ASP A 114 -3.37 -5.42 3.43
N ILE A 115 -4.66 -5.14 3.64
CA ILE A 115 -5.64 -4.97 2.55
C ILE A 115 -5.18 -3.85 1.62
N CYS A 116 -4.71 -2.72 2.15
CA CYS A 116 -4.17 -1.62 1.35
C CYS A 116 -2.96 -2.07 0.52
N GLU A 117 -2.06 -2.89 1.07
CA GLU A 117 -0.93 -3.44 0.29
C GLU A 117 -1.42 -4.33 -0.85
N VAL A 118 -2.31 -5.29 -0.58
CA VAL A 118 -2.91 -6.15 -1.63
C VAL A 118 -3.50 -5.29 -2.74
N ALA A 119 -4.20 -4.23 -2.36
CA ALA A 119 -4.81 -3.30 -3.29
C ALA A 119 -3.76 -2.59 -4.18
N THR A 120 -2.59 -2.21 -3.63
CA THR A 120 -1.47 -1.68 -4.44
C THR A 120 -0.87 -2.73 -5.38
N ARG A 121 -0.75 -3.99 -4.93
CA ARG A 121 -0.25 -5.11 -5.75
C ARG A 121 -1.18 -5.40 -6.93
N ILE A 122 -2.49 -5.31 -6.72
CA ILE A 122 -3.50 -5.41 -7.79
C ILE A 122 -3.29 -4.30 -8.82
N SER A 123 -3.10 -3.04 -8.40
CA SER A 123 -2.79 -1.94 -9.33
C SER A 123 -1.54 -2.23 -10.15
N ARG A 124 -0.44 -2.71 -9.54
CA ARG A 124 0.78 -3.09 -10.28
C ARG A 124 0.54 -4.22 -11.27
N LYS A 125 -0.17 -5.27 -10.86
CA LYS A 125 -0.53 -6.41 -11.72
C LYS A 125 -1.35 -5.95 -12.92
N ASN A 126 -2.36 -5.11 -12.69
CA ASN A 126 -3.22 -4.61 -13.77
C ASN A 126 -2.44 -3.74 -14.76
N ILE A 127 -1.55 -2.85 -14.28
CA ILE A 127 -0.66 -2.09 -15.17
C ILE A 127 0.21 -3.05 -15.99
N ASN A 128 0.85 -4.02 -15.35
CA ASN A 128 1.72 -4.98 -16.05
C ASN A 128 0.96 -5.74 -17.15
N GLN A 129 -0.24 -6.24 -16.84
CA GLN A 129 -1.08 -6.97 -17.79
C GLN A 129 -1.50 -6.08 -18.97
N LEU A 130 -2.04 -4.89 -18.71
CA LEU A 130 -2.51 -4.00 -19.76
C LEU A 130 -1.37 -3.45 -20.63
N VAL A 131 -0.24 -3.07 -20.03
CA VAL A 131 0.94 -2.61 -20.76
C VAL A 131 1.52 -3.74 -21.62
N THR A 132 1.53 -4.97 -21.11
CA THR A 132 1.96 -6.14 -21.90
C THR A 132 1.05 -6.33 -23.10
N SER A 133 -0.27 -6.29 -22.91
CA SER A 133 -1.25 -6.40 -24.02
C SER A 133 -1.13 -5.26 -25.04
N ILE A 134 -0.92 -4.02 -24.60
CA ILE A 134 -0.73 -2.87 -25.50
C ILE A 134 0.52 -3.03 -26.37
N ASN A 135 1.56 -3.67 -25.83
CA ASN A 135 2.84 -3.86 -26.51
C ASN A 135 2.92 -5.16 -27.32
N GLU A 136 1.85 -5.97 -27.32
CA GLU A 136 1.84 -7.24 -28.03
C GLU A 136 2.00 -7.04 -29.54
N GLY A 137 2.98 -7.73 -30.14
CA GLY A 137 3.29 -7.62 -31.56
C GLY A 137 4.05 -6.35 -31.97
N LEU A 138 4.48 -5.50 -31.03
CA LEU A 138 5.32 -4.35 -31.32
C LEU A 138 6.81 -4.70 -31.21
N ASP A 139 7.62 -4.24 -32.17
CA ASP A 139 9.09 -4.38 -32.12
C ASP A 139 9.72 -3.56 -30.98
N LYS A 140 9.03 -2.52 -30.51
CA LYS A 140 9.44 -1.65 -29.41
C LYS A 140 8.24 -1.28 -28.55
N PRO A 141 8.41 -1.18 -27.21
CA PRO A 141 7.35 -0.71 -26.33
C PRO A 141 6.81 0.67 -26.75
N ALA A 142 5.49 0.82 -26.70
CA ALA A 142 4.81 2.08 -26.95
C ALA A 142 5.06 3.05 -25.79
N ASN A 143 5.73 4.16 -26.11
CA ASN A 143 5.82 5.33 -25.23
C ASN A 143 4.42 5.79 -24.83
N GLY A 144 4.18 6.09 -23.56
CA GLY A 144 2.86 6.58 -23.10
C GLY A 144 1.91 5.48 -22.61
N ALA A 145 2.21 4.19 -22.84
CA ALA A 145 1.31 3.10 -22.50
C ALA A 145 0.98 3.04 -21.01
N ILE A 146 1.99 3.25 -20.14
CA ILE A 146 1.79 3.29 -18.68
C ILE A 146 0.90 4.49 -18.32
N ALA A 147 1.20 5.67 -18.87
CA ALA A 147 0.45 6.88 -18.53
C ALA A 147 -1.05 6.78 -18.90
N ILE A 148 -1.39 6.05 -19.96
CA ILE A 148 -2.78 5.81 -20.39
C ILE A 148 -3.55 4.97 -19.36
N VAL A 149 -2.94 3.90 -18.85
CA VAL A 149 -3.64 2.93 -17.98
C VAL A 149 -3.50 3.25 -16.48
N TYR A 150 -2.53 4.10 -16.11
CA TYR A 150 -2.14 4.35 -14.73
C TYR A 150 -3.32 4.69 -13.81
N MET A 151 -4.12 5.69 -14.17
CA MET A 151 -5.23 6.14 -13.32
C MET A 151 -6.33 5.09 -13.20
N THR A 152 -6.62 4.34 -14.26
CA THR A 152 -7.58 3.24 -14.23
C THR A 152 -7.12 2.18 -13.24
N CYS A 153 -5.89 1.67 -13.39
CA CYS A 153 -5.36 0.63 -12.50
C CYS A 153 -5.22 1.10 -11.05
N LEU A 154 -4.85 2.37 -10.83
CA LEU A 154 -4.82 2.97 -9.49
C LEU A 154 -6.22 2.98 -8.86
N ASN A 155 -7.24 3.39 -9.62
CA ASN A 155 -8.61 3.44 -9.15
C ASN A 155 -9.19 2.04 -8.91
N ASP A 156 -8.87 1.04 -9.75
CA ASP A 156 -9.29 -0.34 -9.55
C ASP A 156 -8.75 -0.90 -8.23
N GLY A 157 -7.46 -0.66 -7.93
CA GLY A 157 -6.87 -1.04 -6.65
C GLY A 157 -7.55 -0.33 -5.48
N ARG A 158 -7.74 1.00 -5.57
CA ARG A 158 -8.42 1.78 -4.54
C ARG A 158 -9.85 1.27 -4.29
N GLN A 159 -10.58 0.92 -5.36
CA GLN A 159 -11.93 0.37 -5.26
C GLN A 159 -11.94 -0.98 -4.57
N PHE A 160 -11.04 -1.90 -4.94
CA PHE A 160 -10.88 -3.18 -4.23
C PHE A 160 -10.61 -2.97 -2.74
N GLY A 161 -9.64 -2.12 -2.40
CA GLY A 161 -9.29 -1.84 -1.00
C GLY A 161 -10.47 -1.30 -0.20
N LYS A 162 -11.25 -0.38 -0.80
CA LYS A 162 -12.47 0.18 -0.21
C LYS A 162 -13.54 -0.88 0.03
N GLU A 163 -13.85 -1.70 -0.97
CA GLU A 163 -14.89 -2.74 -0.87
C GLU A 163 -14.57 -3.79 0.18
N VAL A 164 -13.32 -4.28 0.18
CA VAL A 164 -12.87 -5.28 1.16
C VAL A 164 -12.82 -4.71 2.57
N THR A 165 -12.34 -3.47 2.72
CA THR A 165 -12.32 -2.79 4.03
C THR A 165 -13.75 -2.56 4.54
N HIS A 166 -14.69 -2.11 3.71
CA HIS A 166 -16.09 -1.99 4.11
C HIS A 166 -16.68 -3.34 4.56
N ALA A 167 -16.45 -4.40 3.79
CA ALA A 167 -16.91 -5.73 4.17
C ALA A 167 -16.29 -6.20 5.50
N LEU A 168 -15.03 -5.87 5.76
CA LEU A 168 -14.37 -6.13 7.04
C LEU A 168 -15.03 -5.36 8.19
N PHE A 169 -15.38 -4.09 7.99
CA PHE A 169 -16.09 -3.30 9.00
C PHE A 169 -17.45 -3.92 9.35
N ASP A 170 -18.23 -4.28 8.34
CA ASP A 170 -19.57 -4.84 8.50
C ASP A 170 -19.57 -6.22 9.17
N LYS A 171 -18.58 -7.06 8.86
CA LYS A 171 -18.56 -8.47 9.29
C LYS A 171 -17.71 -8.74 10.52
N VAL A 172 -16.72 -7.89 10.81
CA VAL A 172 -15.70 -8.15 11.84
C VAL A 172 -15.60 -6.99 12.82
N ILE A 173 -15.37 -5.76 12.36
CA ILE A 173 -15.02 -4.68 13.29
C ILE A 173 -16.22 -4.25 14.14
N THR A 174 -17.42 -4.19 13.55
CA THR A 174 -18.64 -3.79 14.27
C THR A 174 -19.25 -4.91 15.12
N THR A 175 -18.90 -6.17 14.83
CA THR A 175 -19.46 -7.39 15.45
C THR A 175 -18.48 -8.12 16.37
N HIS A 176 -17.18 -7.83 16.26
CA HIS A 176 -16.06 -8.54 16.89
C HIS A 176 -16.05 -10.05 16.62
N ASP A 177 -16.51 -10.48 15.44
CA ASP A 177 -16.53 -11.89 15.06
C ASP A 177 -15.11 -12.40 14.71
N GLU A 178 -14.52 -13.17 15.62
CA GLU A 178 -13.19 -13.77 15.43
C GLU A 178 -13.16 -14.79 14.27
N THR A 179 -14.26 -15.49 14.01
CA THR A 179 -14.32 -16.48 12.92
C THR A 179 -14.27 -15.79 11.57
N GLU A 180 -15.03 -14.71 11.39
CA GLU A 180 -14.95 -13.89 10.17
C GLU A 180 -13.58 -13.21 10.06
N TYR A 181 -13.00 -12.71 11.16
CA TYR A 181 -11.64 -12.15 11.16
C TYR A 181 -10.61 -13.15 10.59
N GLN A 182 -10.61 -14.39 11.08
CA GLN A 182 -9.65 -15.41 10.61
C GLN A 182 -9.84 -15.74 9.14
N LYS A 183 -11.07 -15.72 8.62
CA LYS A 183 -11.34 -15.89 7.18
C LYS A 183 -10.74 -14.75 6.37
N PHE A 184 -10.99 -13.50 6.74
CA PHE A 184 -10.38 -12.34 6.07
C PHE A 184 -8.86 -12.40 6.14
N ARG A 185 -8.29 -12.68 7.32
CA ARG A 185 -6.84 -12.76 7.50
C ARG A 185 -6.22 -13.79 6.55
N SER A 186 -6.79 -14.99 6.51
CA SER A 186 -6.35 -16.07 5.62
C SER A 186 -6.44 -15.67 4.14
N GLN A 187 -7.55 -15.04 3.72
CA GLN A 187 -7.73 -14.59 2.33
C GLN A 187 -6.74 -13.50 1.94
N ILE A 188 -6.50 -12.53 2.83
CA ILE A 188 -5.52 -11.46 2.56
C ILE A 188 -4.10 -11.99 2.54
N ASP A 189 -3.76 -12.94 3.43
CA ASP A 189 -2.44 -13.59 3.41
C ASP A 189 -2.21 -14.38 2.12
N GLU A 190 -3.24 -15.11 1.66
CA GLU A 190 -3.21 -15.81 0.38
C GLU A 190 -3.03 -14.84 -0.80
N LEU A 191 -3.76 -13.72 -0.83
CA LEU A 191 -3.61 -12.71 -1.88
C LEU A 191 -2.25 -12.02 -1.85
N LEU A 192 -1.71 -11.72 -0.66
CA LEU A 192 -0.35 -11.21 -0.52
C LEU A 192 0.66 -12.20 -1.13
N GLN A 193 0.52 -13.49 -0.84
CA GLN A 193 1.41 -14.52 -1.39
C GLN A 193 1.25 -14.66 -2.91
N GLN A 194 0.01 -14.76 -3.42
CA GLN A 194 -0.25 -14.89 -4.87
C GLN A 194 0.26 -13.69 -5.67
N LEU A 195 0.32 -12.51 -5.04
CA LEU A 195 0.76 -11.27 -5.66
C LEU A 195 2.19 -10.87 -5.25
N GLU A 196 3.00 -11.79 -4.70
CA GLU A 196 4.35 -11.50 -4.21
C GLU A 196 5.25 -10.80 -5.24
N ALA A 197 5.16 -11.21 -6.52
CA ALA A 197 5.91 -10.59 -7.62
C ALA A 197 5.59 -9.10 -7.86
N TYR A 198 4.48 -8.61 -7.29
CA TYR A 198 4.00 -7.24 -7.37
C TYR A 198 4.07 -6.51 -6.03
N GLY A 199 4.79 -7.07 -5.05
CA GLY A 199 4.95 -6.49 -3.72
C GLY A 199 5.71 -5.17 -3.74
N THR A 200 5.38 -4.31 -2.78
CA THR A 200 6.10 -3.05 -2.57
C THR A 200 7.58 -3.28 -2.28
N THR A 201 8.44 -2.52 -2.98
CA THR A 201 9.89 -2.54 -2.83
C THR A 201 10.40 -1.34 -2.05
N GLU A 202 11.58 -1.48 -1.43
CA GLU A 202 12.25 -0.37 -0.76
C GLU A 202 12.60 0.79 -1.71
N GLU A 203 12.97 0.49 -2.97
CA GLU A 203 13.26 1.51 -3.97
C GLU A 203 12.02 2.36 -4.27
N GLU A 204 10.85 1.74 -4.38
CA GLU A 204 9.58 2.46 -4.54
C GLU A 204 9.28 3.34 -3.34
N ILE A 205 9.44 2.83 -2.12
CA ILE A 205 9.21 3.63 -0.90
C ILE A 205 10.15 4.84 -0.87
N ARG A 206 11.46 4.62 -1.12
CA ARG A 206 12.46 5.70 -1.17
C ARG A 206 12.13 6.74 -2.23
N ARG A 207 11.62 6.32 -3.39
CA ARG A 207 11.18 7.25 -4.43
C ARG A 207 9.94 8.03 -3.98
N LEU A 208 8.96 7.39 -3.35
CA LEU A 208 7.72 8.01 -2.90
C LEU A 208 7.93 9.04 -1.77
N ILE A 209 8.88 8.80 -0.86
CA ILE A 209 9.27 9.79 0.15
C ILE A 209 10.07 10.95 -0.44
N SER A 210 10.71 10.75 -1.60
CA SER A 210 11.48 11.78 -2.29
C SER A 210 10.58 12.74 -3.08
N ASP A 211 10.94 14.03 -3.09
CA ASP A 211 10.30 15.04 -3.95
C ASP A 211 10.90 15.09 -5.36
N THR A 212 12.02 14.42 -5.59
CA THR A 212 12.75 14.53 -6.86
C THR A 212 12.66 13.24 -7.67
N PRO A 213 12.19 13.31 -8.93
CA PRO A 213 12.28 12.19 -9.87
C PRO A 213 13.73 11.93 -10.30
N ASP A 214 13.96 10.76 -10.88
CA ASP A 214 15.25 10.39 -11.46
C ASP A 214 15.68 11.36 -12.58
N LYS A 215 16.98 11.42 -12.85
CA LYS A 215 17.51 12.22 -13.95
C LYS A 215 16.88 11.82 -15.29
N GLY A 216 16.31 12.80 -16.00
CA GLY A 216 15.63 12.59 -17.27
C GLY A 216 14.14 12.29 -17.13
N TYR A 217 13.62 12.36 -15.91
CA TYR A 217 12.20 12.23 -15.59
C TYR A 217 11.65 13.51 -14.96
N MET A 218 10.34 13.64 -15.03
CA MET A 218 9.54 14.62 -14.32
C MET A 218 8.31 13.94 -13.72
N LEU A 219 7.85 14.43 -12.57
CA LEU A 219 6.60 13.98 -11.99
C LEU A 219 5.44 14.34 -12.93
N ALA A 220 4.55 13.39 -13.21
CA ALA A 220 3.39 13.61 -14.08
C ALA A 220 2.47 14.71 -13.49
N PRO A 221 2.28 15.88 -14.15
CA PRO A 221 1.64 17.02 -13.50
C PRO A 221 0.15 16.83 -13.16
N THR A 222 -0.56 15.98 -13.92
CA THR A 222 -2.02 15.81 -13.83
C THR A 222 -2.45 14.41 -13.40
N LEU A 223 -1.50 13.47 -13.28
CA LEU A 223 -1.77 12.05 -12.99
C LEU A 223 -1.32 11.65 -11.60
N ASN A 224 -0.88 12.60 -10.78
CA ASN A 224 -0.50 12.37 -9.38
C ASN A 224 -1.56 12.99 -8.46
N PRO A 225 -2.61 12.24 -8.10
CA PRO A 225 -3.71 12.75 -7.28
C PRO A 225 -3.24 13.27 -5.91
N ASP A 226 -2.12 12.76 -5.41
CA ASP A 226 -1.61 13.04 -4.06
C ASP A 226 -0.47 14.09 -4.05
N SER A 227 -0.13 14.66 -5.22
CA SER A 227 0.96 15.66 -5.37
C SER A 227 0.71 16.97 -4.62
N LYS A 228 -0.55 17.30 -4.30
CA LYS A 228 -0.94 18.47 -3.49
C LYS A 228 -1.25 18.14 -2.03
N GLY A 229 -1.07 16.88 -1.62
CA GLY A 229 -1.52 16.38 -0.33
C GLY A 229 -0.89 15.06 0.04
N ARG A 230 0.45 15.00 0.09
CA ARG A 230 1.20 13.92 0.77
C ARG A 230 0.86 13.94 2.29
N GLY A 231 -0.38 13.62 2.62
CA GLY A 231 -0.99 13.79 3.95
C GLY A 231 -2.49 14.14 3.95
N THR A 232 -3.23 14.03 2.84
CA THR A 232 -4.71 14.12 2.91
C THR A 232 -5.38 13.05 2.07
N ILE A 233 -5.81 11.98 2.74
CA ILE A 233 -6.92 11.16 2.28
C ILE A 233 -8.18 11.75 2.92
N ARG A 234 -9.10 12.23 2.09
CA ARG A 234 -10.43 12.65 2.55
C ARG A 234 -11.34 11.42 2.57
N TYR A 235 -11.96 11.21 3.73
CA TYR A 235 -13.01 10.23 4.01
C TYR A 235 -14.12 10.25 2.95
#